data_AF-A0A954I9X1-F1
#
_entry.id   AF-A0A954I9X1-F1
#
_cell.length_a   1.000
_cell.length_b   1.000
_cell.length_c   1.000
_cell.angle_alpha   90.00
_cell.angle_beta   90.00
_cell.angle_gamma   90.00
#
_symmetry.space_group_name_H-M   'P 1'
#
loop_
_entity.id
_entity.type
_entity.pdbx_description
1 polymer ?
#
loop_
_entity_poly.entity_id
_entity_poly.type
_entity_poly.pdbx_seq_one_letter_code
_entity_poly.pdbx_strand_id
1 'polypeptide(L)'
;MLIPPRPSVSFAACSRATACIPVVRLSAALLLFAMLSATGFAAERDNGKAQHPISIMETRVYVTPNHAVMQISLFAEDLLLFDGLEPNEQDVLPATELRRGIQLHRDFLLEKISLRDVNGDRIPGNITNIAPFEIPEEGIASSELMSHSAEYTIEFPFTMPPEFLTFQQDVSDPNFIFRSEMKLAIHQAGTDITYTTTLKPGDSETHRFDWNAEPLSEDATDDEWRQWLQQRREQTLGIESYGSVYSFIYVEPAELRHELLIPLATLKTFLPLQHAAPDFVEVAEQEAVRDLIREWLQNQNPVTLNGTTVAPVVSRID
;
A
#
# COMPACT_ATOMS: atom_id res chain seq x y z
N MET A 1 -50.79 -15.04 7.31
CA MET A 1 -50.35 -16.26 6.62
C MET A 1 -49.19 -16.83 7.45
N LEU A 2 -49.50 -17.37 8.64
CA LEU A 2 -49.75 -18.78 9.01
C LEU A 2 -48.48 -19.64 9.07
N ILE A 3 -48.36 -20.33 10.21
CA ILE A 3 -47.15 -20.77 10.94
C ILE A 3 -46.70 -22.22 10.53
N PRO A 4 -45.79 -22.92 11.25
CA PRO A 4 -44.54 -23.64 10.87
C PRO A 4 -44.80 -25.19 10.75
N PRO A 5 -44.06 -26.19 11.31
CA PRO A 5 -42.63 -26.43 11.70
C PRO A 5 -42.01 -27.82 11.30
N ARG A 6 -40.67 -27.96 11.45
CA ARG A 6 -39.84 -29.19 11.82
C ARG A 6 -39.93 -30.44 10.89
N PRO A 7 -39.11 -31.53 11.00
CA PRO A 7 -38.03 -31.91 11.96
C PRO A 7 -36.68 -32.27 11.24
N SER A 8 -35.57 -32.55 11.92
CA SER A 8 -35.10 -33.95 12.12
C SER A 8 -33.85 -33.97 13.02
N VAL A 9 -33.88 -34.63 14.17
CA VAL A 9 -33.37 -36.00 14.44
C VAL A 9 -31.83 -36.12 14.38
N SER A 10 -31.30 -36.45 15.56
CA SER A 10 -29.93 -36.76 15.95
C SER A 10 -29.41 -38.07 15.34
N PHE A 11 -28.09 -38.15 15.11
CA PHE A 11 -27.34 -39.36 15.44
C PHE A 11 -26.13 -39.00 16.30
N ALA A 12 -26.08 -39.62 17.48
CA ALA A 12 -24.92 -39.68 18.33
C ALA A 12 -23.88 -40.64 17.72
N ALA A 13 -22.61 -40.28 17.82
CA ALA A 13 -21.53 -41.25 17.94
C ALA A 13 -20.65 -40.85 19.12
N CYS A 14 -20.85 -41.60 20.20
CA CYS A 14 -20.02 -41.63 21.39
C CYS A 14 -18.71 -42.36 21.05
N SER A 15 -17.57 -41.78 21.41
CA SER A 15 -16.39 -42.56 21.76
C SER A 15 -15.74 -41.92 22.97
N ARG A 16 -16.04 -42.49 24.14
CA ARG A 16 -15.27 -42.32 25.36
C ARG A 16 -14.01 -43.18 25.25
N ALA A 17 -12.86 -42.58 25.52
CA ALA A 17 -11.80 -43.26 26.25
C ALA A 17 -11.15 -42.26 27.22
N THR A 18 -11.61 -42.35 28.47
CA THR A 18 -10.97 -41.86 29.68
C THR A 18 -9.60 -42.51 29.90
N ALA A 19 -8.60 -41.72 30.30
CA ALA A 19 -7.70 -42.11 31.38
C ALA A 19 -7.04 -40.86 32.01
N CYS A 20 -7.02 -40.88 33.34
CA CYS A 20 -6.63 -39.84 34.27
C CYS A 20 -5.15 -39.95 34.69
N ILE A 21 -4.49 -38.78 34.90
CA ILE A 21 -3.63 -38.37 36.05
C ILE A 21 -2.27 -39.12 36.24
N PRO A 22 -1.18 -38.61 36.91
CA PRO A 22 -0.88 -37.31 37.55
C PRO A 22 0.48 -36.62 37.18
N VAL A 23 0.56 -35.33 37.54
CA VAL A 23 1.64 -34.62 38.29
C VAL A 23 3.10 -35.07 38.13
N VAL A 24 3.95 -34.19 37.59
CA VAL A 24 5.27 -33.86 38.15
C VAL A 24 5.57 -32.38 37.95
N ARG A 25 5.80 -31.67 39.07
CA ARG A 25 6.40 -30.34 39.16
C ARG A 25 7.85 -30.41 38.69
N LEU A 26 8.35 -29.45 37.90
CA LEU A 26 9.74 -29.05 38.02
C LEU A 26 9.87 -27.53 37.85
N SER A 27 10.21 -26.89 38.96
CA SER A 27 10.61 -25.50 39.09
C SER A 27 11.93 -25.25 38.37
N ALA A 28 12.06 -24.13 37.67
CA ALA A 28 13.35 -23.46 37.44
C ALA A 28 13.10 -21.98 37.12
N ALA A 29 12.75 -21.21 38.15
CA ALA A 29 12.92 -19.76 38.13
C ALA A 29 14.40 -19.47 38.37
N LEU A 30 15.13 -19.06 37.33
CA LEU A 30 16.48 -18.53 37.48
C LEU A 30 16.39 -17.00 37.49
N LEU A 31 16.50 -16.45 38.70
CA LEU A 31 16.87 -15.06 38.96
C LEU A 31 18.19 -14.75 38.26
N LEU A 32 18.23 -13.71 37.43
CA LEU A 32 19.47 -13.07 37.03
C LEU A 32 19.42 -11.60 37.47
N PHE A 33 20.27 -11.34 38.46
CA PHE A 33 20.52 -10.08 39.11
C PHE A 33 21.28 -9.14 38.17
N ALA A 34 21.02 -7.85 38.33
CA ALA A 34 21.60 -6.72 37.63
C ALA A 34 23.13 -6.60 37.78
N MET A 35 23.80 -6.04 36.76
CA MET A 35 24.47 -4.71 36.81
C MET A 35 25.51 -4.51 35.69
N LEU A 36 25.46 -3.30 35.11
CA LEU A 36 26.54 -2.48 34.53
C LEU A 36 27.52 -3.08 33.50
N SER A 37 27.47 -2.54 32.29
CA SER A 37 28.61 -1.80 31.71
C SER A 37 28.16 -0.89 30.57
N ALA A 38 28.43 0.40 30.74
CA ALA A 38 28.46 1.36 29.64
C ALA A 38 29.67 1.04 28.76
N THR A 39 29.44 0.67 27.51
CA THR A 39 30.46 0.73 26.46
C THR A 39 29.84 1.40 25.25
N GLY A 40 30.37 2.57 24.91
CA GLY A 40 30.00 3.31 23.72
C GLY A 40 30.14 2.44 22.48
N PHE A 41 29.12 2.49 21.62
CA PHE A 41 29.27 2.04 20.25
C PHE A 41 30.17 3.05 19.54
N ALA A 42 31.44 2.67 19.44
CA ALA A 42 32.32 3.21 18.43
C ALA A 42 31.70 2.90 17.07
N ALA A 43 31.43 3.95 16.29
CA ALA A 43 31.01 3.85 14.92
C ALA A 43 32.06 3.08 14.11
N GLU A 44 31.71 1.89 13.67
CA GLU A 44 32.47 1.17 12.67
C GLU A 44 32.21 1.87 11.33
N ARG A 45 33.25 2.54 10.80
CA ARG A 45 33.25 3.14 9.47
C ARG A 45 33.15 2.02 8.44
N ASP A 46 31.95 1.79 7.91
CA ASP A 46 31.78 1.01 6.70
C ASP A 46 32.23 1.85 5.50
N ASN A 47 33.16 1.31 4.73
CA ASN A 47 33.78 1.95 3.58
C ASN A 47 33.01 1.57 2.33
N GLY A 48 32.09 2.45 1.92
CA GLY A 48 31.82 2.77 0.51
C GLY A 48 31.54 1.62 -0.45
N LYS A 49 30.38 0.97 -0.32
CA LYS A 49 29.52 0.84 -1.51
C LYS A 49 28.71 2.12 -1.56
N ALA A 50 28.89 2.95 -2.59
CA ALA A 50 28.02 4.09 -2.84
C ALA A 50 26.59 3.55 -3.03
N GLN A 51 25.83 3.46 -1.94
CA GLN A 51 24.39 3.33 -1.99
C GLN A 51 23.94 4.68 -2.56
N HIS A 52 23.47 4.67 -3.80
CA HIS A 52 22.82 5.84 -4.39
C HIS A 52 21.75 6.34 -3.40
N PRO A 53 21.67 7.65 -3.13
CA PRO A 53 20.69 8.18 -2.19
C PRO A 53 19.29 7.73 -2.61
N ILE A 54 18.53 7.26 -1.63
CA ILE A 54 17.12 6.87 -1.80
C ILE A 54 16.30 8.07 -1.34
N SER A 55 15.45 8.58 -2.22
CA SER A 55 14.45 9.58 -1.85
C SER A 55 13.34 8.87 -1.08
N ILE A 56 12.99 9.39 0.11
CA ILE A 56 11.91 8.83 0.93
C ILE A 56 10.88 9.93 1.16
N MET A 57 9.66 9.69 0.67
CA MET A 57 8.54 10.61 0.81
C MET A 57 7.55 10.03 1.80
N GLU A 58 7.18 10.82 2.82
CA GLU A 58 6.09 10.45 3.73
C GLU A 58 4.79 11.08 3.22
N THR A 59 3.81 10.25 2.87
CA THR A 59 2.53 10.70 2.33
C THR A 59 1.38 10.28 3.23
N ARG A 60 0.63 11.24 3.74
CA ARG A 60 -0.59 11.02 4.51
C ARG A 60 -1.78 11.51 3.72
N VAL A 61 -2.77 10.66 3.53
CA VAL A 61 -4.00 10.98 2.80
C VAL A 61 -5.17 10.89 3.75
N TYR A 62 -5.94 11.96 3.84
CA TYR A 62 -7.25 11.97 4.49
C TYR A 62 -8.34 12.05 3.45
N VAL A 63 -9.24 11.05 3.41
CA VAL A 63 -10.28 10.91 2.39
C VAL A 63 -11.65 11.14 3.01
N THR A 64 -12.40 12.07 2.43
CA THR A 64 -13.79 12.36 2.78
C THR A 64 -14.72 12.03 1.61
N PRO A 65 -16.06 12.06 1.80
CA PRO A 65 -17.00 11.85 0.71
C PRO A 65 -16.88 12.88 -0.44
N ASN A 66 -16.29 14.06 -0.19
CA ASN A 66 -16.32 15.18 -1.13
C ASN A 66 -14.92 15.56 -1.65
N HIS A 67 -13.86 15.14 -0.97
CA HIS A 67 -12.47 15.42 -1.37
C HIS A 67 -11.50 14.51 -0.63
N ALA A 68 -10.28 14.39 -1.15
CA ALA A 68 -9.12 13.90 -0.42
C ALA A 68 -8.08 15.01 -0.23
N VAL A 69 -7.43 15.01 0.92
CA VAL A 69 -6.27 15.86 1.22
C VAL A 69 -5.05 14.96 1.36
N MET A 70 -4.07 15.16 0.49
CA MET A 70 -2.79 14.45 0.49
C MET A 70 -1.69 15.40 0.96
N GLN A 71 -1.06 15.05 2.07
CA GLN A 71 0.10 15.74 2.62
C GLN A 71 1.35 14.93 2.33
N ILE A 72 2.31 15.55 1.65
CA ILE A 72 3.58 14.93 1.26
C ILE A 72 4.69 15.68 1.98
N SER A 73 5.49 14.97 2.76
CA SER A 73 6.71 15.47 3.39
C SER A 73 7.91 14.86 2.69
N LEU A 74 8.88 15.71 2.34
CA LEU A 74 10.10 15.34 1.61
C LEU A 74 11.29 16.15 2.13
N PHE A 75 12.49 15.63 1.94
CA PHE A 75 13.71 16.29 2.40
C PHE A 75 14.12 17.40 1.43
N ALA A 76 14.84 18.43 1.92
CA ALA A 76 15.40 19.45 1.04
C ALA A 76 16.38 18.87 0.01
N GLU A 77 16.97 17.69 0.30
CA GLU A 77 17.81 16.93 -0.63
C GLU A 77 17.04 16.49 -1.89
N ASP A 78 15.76 16.16 -1.76
CA ASP A 78 14.95 15.74 -2.92
C ASP A 78 14.84 16.86 -3.97
N LEU A 79 14.89 18.12 -3.53
CA LEU A 79 14.96 19.25 -4.46
C LEU A 79 16.23 19.14 -5.31
N LEU A 80 17.39 18.90 -4.69
CA LEU A 80 18.66 18.72 -5.40
C LEU A 80 18.59 17.55 -6.39
N LEU A 81 17.97 16.43 -5.98
CA LEU A 81 17.89 15.20 -6.78
C LEU A 81 16.98 15.35 -8.01
N PHE A 82 15.85 16.05 -7.90
CA PHE A 82 14.81 16.07 -8.93
C PHE A 82 14.66 17.42 -9.65
N ASP A 83 15.00 18.55 -9.03
CA ASP A 83 14.80 19.90 -9.60
C ASP A 83 16.07 20.54 -10.15
N GLY A 84 17.17 19.78 -10.20
CA GLY A 84 18.44 20.23 -10.78
C GLY A 84 19.00 21.48 -10.11
N LEU A 85 18.92 21.56 -8.78
CA LEU A 85 19.62 22.60 -8.04
C LEU A 85 21.11 22.30 -8.04
N GLU A 86 21.92 23.36 -8.00
CA GLU A 86 23.37 23.24 -7.95
C GLU A 86 23.89 23.98 -6.72
N PRO A 87 24.68 23.31 -5.86
CA PRO A 87 25.43 23.99 -4.82
C PRO A 87 26.43 24.98 -5.43
N ASN A 88 26.76 26.03 -4.69
CA ASN A 88 27.83 26.94 -5.07
C ASN A 88 29.23 26.30 -4.88
N GLU A 89 30.29 27.07 -5.15
CA GLU A 89 31.68 26.62 -4.98
C GLU A 89 32.04 26.20 -3.53
N GLN A 90 31.23 26.58 -2.55
CA GLN A 90 31.39 26.24 -1.13
C GLN A 90 30.50 25.06 -0.69
N ASP A 91 29.87 24.36 -1.64
CA ASP A 91 28.94 23.26 -1.38
C ASP A 91 27.71 23.67 -0.55
N VAL A 92 27.23 24.90 -0.79
CA VAL A 92 26.04 25.47 -0.15
C VAL A 92 25.00 25.76 -1.22
N LEU A 93 23.75 25.36 -0.98
CA LEU A 93 22.61 25.77 -1.79
C LEU A 93 22.15 27.16 -1.33
N PRO A 94 22.22 28.20 -2.18
CA PRO A 94 21.78 29.53 -1.82
C PRO A 94 20.29 29.58 -1.51
N ALA A 95 19.88 30.50 -0.64
CA ALA A 95 18.48 30.68 -0.26
C ALA A 95 17.55 30.96 -1.45
N THR A 96 18.05 31.64 -2.50
CA THR A 96 17.30 31.89 -3.73
C THR A 96 17.04 30.62 -4.53
N GLU A 97 18.03 29.72 -4.58
CA GLU A 97 17.92 28.43 -5.25
C GLU A 97 16.94 27.53 -4.50
N LEU A 98 17.07 27.39 -3.17
CA LEU A 98 16.15 26.58 -2.37
C LEU A 98 14.68 27.02 -2.53
N ARG A 99 14.43 28.34 -2.52
CA ARG A 99 13.07 28.87 -2.77
C ARG A 99 12.57 28.57 -4.18
N ARG A 100 13.45 28.63 -5.19
CA ARG A 100 13.11 28.24 -6.57
C ARG A 100 12.79 26.75 -6.64
N GLY A 101 13.61 25.90 -6.01
CA GLY A 101 13.41 24.45 -5.93
C GLY A 101 12.05 24.09 -5.37
N ILE A 102 11.67 24.67 -4.23
CA ILE A 102 10.35 24.45 -3.61
C ILE A 102 9.18 24.77 -4.57
N GLN A 103 9.33 25.79 -5.42
CA GLN A 103 8.30 26.14 -6.39
C GLN A 103 8.30 25.21 -7.61
N LEU A 104 9.46 24.72 -8.07
CA LEU A 104 9.52 23.76 -9.18
C LEU A 104 8.98 22.39 -8.78
N HIS A 105 9.33 21.98 -7.56
CA HIS A 105 8.90 20.70 -7.03
C HIS A 105 7.37 20.60 -6.90
N ARG A 106 6.68 21.74 -6.74
CA ARG A 106 5.21 21.84 -6.78
C ARG A 106 4.65 21.15 -8.03
N ASP A 107 5.13 21.55 -9.20
CA ASP A 107 4.61 21.09 -10.48
C ASP A 107 5.06 19.65 -10.75
N PHE A 108 6.28 19.32 -10.33
CA PHE A 108 6.81 17.96 -10.38
C PHE A 108 5.95 16.96 -9.60
N LEU A 109 5.55 17.28 -8.36
CA LEU A 109 4.67 16.41 -7.56
C LEU A 109 3.30 16.23 -8.21
N LEU A 110 2.72 17.32 -8.74
CA LEU A 110 1.44 17.24 -9.47
C LEU A 110 1.53 16.43 -10.75
N GLU A 111 2.71 16.34 -11.37
CA GLU A 111 2.94 15.48 -12.53
C GLU A 111 3.08 14.02 -12.11
N LYS A 112 3.98 13.75 -11.15
CA LYS A 112 4.46 12.41 -10.78
C LYS A 112 3.59 11.65 -9.79
N ILE A 113 2.78 12.34 -8.99
CA ILE A 113 1.83 11.69 -8.09
C ILE A 113 0.44 11.84 -8.67
N SER A 114 -0.31 10.74 -8.70
CA SER A 114 -1.66 10.74 -9.23
C SER A 114 -2.65 10.00 -8.32
N LEU A 115 -3.86 10.54 -8.29
CA LEU A 115 -5.03 9.93 -7.72
C LEU A 115 -6.00 9.65 -8.87
N ARG A 116 -6.53 8.43 -8.95
CA ARG A 116 -7.48 8.04 -9.98
C ARG A 116 -8.76 7.51 -9.37
N ASP A 117 -9.85 7.66 -10.10
CA ASP A 117 -11.16 7.13 -9.73
C ASP A 117 -11.33 5.66 -10.18
N VAL A 118 -12.54 5.12 -9.97
CA VAL A 118 -12.92 3.75 -10.32
C VAL A 118 -12.81 3.45 -11.83
N ASN A 119 -12.86 4.45 -12.70
CA ASN A 119 -12.74 4.28 -14.14
C ASN A 119 -11.27 4.36 -14.60
N GLY A 120 -10.33 4.62 -13.68
CA GLY A 120 -8.92 4.89 -13.99
C GLY A 120 -8.66 6.34 -14.42
N ASP A 121 -9.68 7.20 -14.42
CA ASP A 121 -9.55 8.60 -14.80
C ASP A 121 -8.78 9.37 -13.72
N ARG A 122 -7.84 10.23 -14.14
CA ARG A 122 -7.05 11.04 -13.22
C ARG A 122 -7.93 12.12 -12.59
N ILE A 123 -7.96 12.16 -11.26
CA ILE A 123 -8.58 13.23 -10.49
C ILE A 123 -7.56 14.39 -10.41
N PRO A 124 -7.90 15.59 -10.91
CA PRO A 124 -6.96 16.72 -10.88
C PRO A 124 -6.73 17.17 -9.44
N GLY A 125 -5.47 17.18 -9.02
CA GLY A 125 -5.05 17.71 -7.73
C GLY A 125 -4.74 19.20 -7.80
N ASN A 126 -5.02 19.92 -6.72
CA ASN A 126 -4.65 21.33 -6.56
C ASN A 126 -3.75 21.48 -5.32
N ILE A 127 -2.57 22.05 -5.48
CA ILE A 127 -1.73 22.38 -4.31
C ILE A 127 -2.33 23.59 -3.60
N THR A 128 -2.84 23.33 -2.39
CA THR A 128 -3.52 24.32 -1.54
C THR A 128 -2.58 24.93 -0.49
N ASN A 129 -1.53 24.22 -0.09
CA ASN A 129 -0.53 24.72 0.84
C ASN A 129 0.87 24.17 0.55
N ILE A 130 1.88 24.98 0.83
CA ILE A 130 3.29 24.59 0.84
C ILE A 130 3.86 25.15 2.15
N ALA A 131 4.26 24.28 3.07
CA ALA A 131 4.98 24.65 4.28
C ALA A 131 6.48 24.43 4.04
N PRO A 132 7.24 25.48 3.71
CA PRO A 132 8.69 25.35 3.51
C PRO A 132 9.41 25.12 4.84
N PHE A 133 10.58 24.49 4.80
CA PHE A 133 11.53 24.53 5.91
C PHE A 133 12.10 25.95 6.10
N GLU A 134 12.72 26.18 7.25
CA GLU A 134 13.46 27.42 7.49
C GLU A 134 14.69 27.50 6.59
N ILE A 135 14.80 28.58 5.81
CA ILE A 135 15.91 28.82 4.86
C ILE A 135 16.73 30.01 5.39
N PRO A 136 17.94 29.78 5.93
CA PRO A 136 18.87 30.83 6.32
C PRO A 136 19.25 31.73 5.13
N GLU A 137 19.66 32.98 5.38
CA GLU A 137 20.04 33.91 4.30
C GLU A 137 21.28 33.44 3.53
N GLU A 138 22.22 32.84 4.25
CA GLU A 138 23.46 32.25 3.74
C GLU A 138 23.24 30.96 2.93
N GLY A 139 22.04 30.36 2.99
CA GLY A 139 21.73 29.08 2.37
C GLY A 139 21.88 27.89 3.31
N ILE A 140 21.86 26.68 2.75
CA ILE A 140 21.99 25.41 3.49
C ILE A 140 23.11 24.59 2.86
N ALA A 141 24.03 24.06 3.66
CA ALA A 141 25.09 23.19 3.16
C ALA A 141 24.49 21.89 2.61
N SER A 142 25.03 21.35 1.52
CA SER A 142 24.54 20.11 0.90
C SER A 142 24.46 18.95 1.90
N SER A 143 25.42 18.88 2.83
CA SER A 143 25.46 17.87 3.90
C SER A 143 24.34 17.98 4.94
N GLU A 144 23.66 19.12 5.03
CA GLU A 144 22.62 19.40 6.02
C GLU A 144 21.19 19.25 5.47
N LEU A 145 21.03 19.11 4.14
CA LEU A 145 19.74 19.08 3.46
C LEU A 145 18.77 18.01 3.99
N MET A 146 19.28 16.84 4.42
CA MET A 146 18.46 15.77 5.01
C MET A 146 17.86 16.12 6.39
N SER A 147 18.29 17.21 7.02
CA SER A 147 17.73 17.70 8.29
C SER A 147 16.58 18.69 8.10
N HIS A 148 16.28 19.05 6.86
CA HIS A 148 15.24 20.01 6.50
C HIS A 148 14.18 19.32 5.65
N SER A 149 12.91 19.58 5.94
CA SER A 149 11.78 18.99 5.21
C SER A 149 10.78 20.05 4.81
N ALA A 150 10.24 19.93 3.60
CA ALA A 150 9.12 20.72 3.12
C ALA A 150 7.87 19.85 3.09
N GLU A 151 6.71 20.45 3.39
CA GLU A 151 5.42 19.78 3.28
C GLU A 151 4.56 20.41 2.19
N TYR A 152 4.01 19.56 1.32
CA TYR A 152 3.08 19.95 0.26
C TYR A 152 1.72 19.37 0.57
N THR A 153 0.68 20.18 0.46
CA THR A 153 -0.71 19.74 0.60
C THR A 153 -1.41 19.83 -0.75
N ILE A 154 -1.87 18.68 -1.25
CA ILE A 154 -2.63 18.54 -2.50
C ILE A 154 -4.07 18.18 -2.13
N GLU A 155 -5.04 18.92 -2.65
CA GLU A 155 -6.46 18.63 -2.52
C GLU A 155 -7.03 18.08 -3.83
N PHE A 156 -7.76 16.97 -3.73
CA PHE A 156 -8.43 16.29 -4.83
C PHE A 156 -9.95 16.35 -4.61
N PRO A 157 -10.70 17.15 -5.36
CA PRO A 157 -12.15 17.26 -5.19
C PRO A 157 -12.88 16.07 -5.83
N PHE A 158 -13.99 15.65 -5.20
CA PHE A 158 -14.87 14.59 -5.70
C PHE A 158 -16.27 15.15 -5.97
N THR A 159 -16.90 14.69 -7.05
CA THR A 159 -18.29 15.01 -7.36
C THR A 159 -19.28 14.08 -6.63
N MET A 160 -18.83 12.87 -6.32
CA MET A 160 -19.56 11.85 -5.57
C MET A 160 -18.60 11.10 -4.64
N PRO A 161 -19.08 10.53 -3.53
CA PRO A 161 -18.24 9.72 -2.65
C PRO A 161 -17.58 8.57 -3.42
N PRO A 162 -16.24 8.49 -3.47
CA PRO A 162 -15.56 7.49 -4.29
C PRO A 162 -15.66 6.13 -3.63
N GLU A 163 -16.09 5.09 -4.36
CA GLU A 163 -15.99 3.72 -3.85
C GLU A 163 -14.54 3.21 -3.89
N PHE A 164 -13.78 3.64 -4.90
CA PHE A 164 -12.39 3.26 -5.09
C PHE A 164 -11.54 4.49 -5.40
N LEU A 165 -10.32 4.50 -4.85
CA LEU A 165 -9.26 5.42 -5.28
C LEU A 165 -7.98 4.64 -5.51
N THR A 166 -7.30 4.96 -6.61
CA THR A 166 -5.98 4.42 -6.93
C THR A 166 -4.94 5.51 -6.74
N PHE A 167 -3.96 5.22 -5.88
CA PHE A 167 -2.81 6.06 -5.58
C PHE A 167 -1.61 5.54 -6.35
N GLN A 168 -0.93 6.41 -7.09
CA GLN A 168 0.25 6.04 -7.86
C GLN A 168 1.32 7.11 -7.71
N GLN A 169 2.59 6.68 -7.65
CA GLN A 169 3.74 7.57 -7.68
C GLN A 169 4.74 7.11 -8.75
N ASP A 170 5.22 8.05 -9.55
CA ASP A 170 6.24 7.86 -10.58
C ASP A 170 7.43 8.80 -10.35
N VAL A 171 7.75 9.05 -9.08
CA VAL A 171 8.86 9.93 -8.71
C VAL A 171 10.18 9.23 -9.05
N SER A 172 10.76 9.62 -10.17
CA SER A 172 12.01 9.11 -10.70
C SER A 172 12.76 10.23 -11.39
N ASP A 173 14.09 10.16 -11.38
CA ASP A 173 14.89 11.05 -12.22
C ASP A 173 14.89 10.56 -13.68
N PRO A 174 15.14 11.44 -14.67
CA PRO A 174 15.11 11.07 -16.09
C PRO A 174 16.06 9.91 -16.47
N ASN A 175 17.10 9.66 -15.67
CA ASN A 175 18.07 8.59 -15.91
C ASN A 175 17.82 7.34 -15.04
N PHE A 176 16.74 7.32 -14.24
CA PHE A 176 16.39 6.24 -13.30
C PHE A 176 17.54 5.83 -12.35
N ILE A 177 18.42 6.79 -12.02
CA ILE A 177 19.58 6.57 -11.16
C ILE A 177 19.15 6.52 -9.68
N PHE A 178 18.14 7.30 -9.30
CA PHE A 178 17.64 7.41 -7.94
C PHE A 178 16.32 6.66 -7.78
N ARG A 179 16.24 5.89 -6.69
CA ARG A 179 15.01 5.20 -6.29
C ARG A 179 14.26 6.09 -5.32
N SER A 180 12.99 6.38 -5.61
CA SER A 180 12.08 7.05 -4.68
C SER A 180 11.12 6.04 -4.06
N GLU A 181 10.92 6.12 -2.75
CA GLU A 181 9.93 5.34 -2.02
C GLU A 181 8.92 6.28 -1.38
N MET A 182 7.64 6.06 -1.66
CA MET A 182 6.54 6.78 -1.03
C MET A 182 5.92 5.89 0.04
N LYS A 183 6.09 6.29 1.31
CA LYS A 183 5.38 5.69 2.44
C LYS A 183 3.99 6.30 2.51
N LEU A 184 3.01 5.55 2.03
CA LEU A 184 1.62 5.99 1.91
C LEU A 184 0.82 5.54 3.14
N ALA A 185 0.18 6.49 3.83
CA ALA A 185 -0.79 6.24 4.87
C ALA A 185 -2.15 6.84 4.46
N ILE A 186 -3.20 6.03 4.45
CA ILE A 186 -4.54 6.44 4.03
C ILE A 186 -5.50 6.31 5.20
N HIS A 187 -6.22 7.40 5.45
CA HIS A 187 -7.21 7.54 6.51
C HIS A 187 -8.55 7.90 5.88
N GLN A 188 -9.57 7.08 6.10
CA GLN A 188 -10.94 7.40 5.72
C GLN A 188 -11.63 8.18 6.86
N ALA A 189 -12.32 9.26 6.50
CA ALA A 189 -13.13 10.03 7.44
C ALA A 189 -14.19 9.15 8.13
N GLY A 190 -14.30 9.30 9.45
CA GLY A 190 -15.21 8.49 10.27
C GLY A 190 -14.70 7.08 10.57
N THR A 191 -13.39 6.81 10.40
CA THR A 191 -12.80 5.54 10.82
C THR A 191 -11.45 5.78 11.48
N ASP A 192 -11.09 4.98 12.48
CA ASP A 192 -9.73 5.02 13.07
C ASP A 192 -8.75 4.07 12.35
N ILE A 193 -9.21 3.35 11.32
CA ILE A 193 -8.31 2.52 10.52
C ILE A 193 -7.43 3.43 9.68
N THR A 194 -6.13 3.17 9.78
CA THR A 194 -5.12 3.69 8.86
C THR A 194 -4.58 2.54 8.04
N TYR A 195 -4.71 2.60 6.73
CA TYR A 195 -4.00 1.70 5.84
C TYR A 195 -2.60 2.27 5.55
N THR A 196 -1.57 1.42 5.57
CA THR A 196 -0.20 1.84 5.21
C THR A 196 0.44 0.90 4.20
N THR A 197 1.15 1.47 3.24
CA THR A 197 1.95 0.73 2.24
C THR A 197 3.15 1.56 1.79
N THR A 198 4.05 0.95 1.02
CA THR A 198 5.16 1.64 0.36
C THR A 198 5.04 1.45 -1.15
N LEU A 199 4.98 2.55 -1.90
CA LEU A 199 5.00 2.53 -3.37
C LEU A 199 6.39 2.90 -3.87
N LYS A 200 6.89 2.18 -4.88
CA LYS A 200 8.06 2.56 -5.69
C LYS A 200 7.63 3.29 -6.96
N PRO A 201 8.55 3.83 -7.77
CA PRO A 201 8.17 4.52 -9.00
C PRO A 201 7.48 3.54 -9.96
N GLY A 202 6.31 3.92 -10.44
CA GLY A 202 5.43 3.07 -11.27
C GLY A 202 4.48 2.17 -10.48
N ASP A 203 4.65 2.03 -9.17
CA ASP A 203 3.72 1.27 -8.34
C ASP A 203 2.41 2.05 -8.14
N SER A 204 1.31 1.30 -8.08
CA SER A 204 -0.02 1.82 -7.77
C SER A 204 -0.69 0.97 -6.71
N GLU A 205 -1.47 1.60 -5.84
CA GLU A 205 -2.27 0.93 -4.81
C GLU A 205 -3.72 1.42 -4.89
N THR A 206 -4.67 0.50 -4.91
CA THR A 206 -6.10 0.82 -4.98
C THR A 206 -6.78 0.44 -3.68
N HIS A 207 -7.46 1.43 -3.09
CA HIS A 207 -8.25 1.26 -1.87
C HIS A 207 -9.72 1.41 -2.13
N ARG A 208 -10.50 0.54 -1.48
CA ARG A 208 -11.94 0.64 -1.40
C ARG A 208 -12.35 1.43 -0.16
N PHE A 209 -13.29 2.34 -0.32
CA PHE A 209 -13.87 3.15 0.74
C PHE A 209 -15.33 2.75 0.97
N ASP A 210 -15.70 2.53 2.23
CA ASP A 210 -17.07 2.22 2.62
C ASP A 210 -17.65 3.36 3.45
N TRP A 211 -18.47 4.19 2.80
CA TRP A 211 -19.09 5.38 3.39
C TRP A 211 -20.31 5.07 4.26
N ASN A 212 -20.85 3.84 4.20
CA ASN A 212 -22.04 3.45 4.95
C ASN A 212 -21.71 2.64 6.21
N ALA A 213 -20.47 2.20 6.36
CA ALA A 213 -20.09 1.41 7.51
C ALA A 213 -19.98 2.27 8.77
N GLU A 214 -20.68 1.85 9.83
CA GLU A 214 -20.63 2.53 11.12
C GLU A 214 -19.20 2.46 11.71
N PRO A 215 -18.65 3.61 12.16
CA PRO A 215 -17.41 3.64 12.92
C PRO A 215 -17.56 2.79 14.17
N LEU A 216 -16.47 2.14 14.61
CA LEU A 216 -16.44 1.66 15.98
C LEU A 216 -16.40 2.85 16.95
N SER A 217 -17.05 2.71 18.11
CA SER A 217 -16.96 3.71 19.17
C SER A 217 -15.52 3.87 19.65
N GLU A 218 -15.11 5.10 20.02
CA GLU A 218 -13.79 5.35 20.64
C GLU A 218 -13.61 4.58 21.96
N ASP A 219 -14.71 4.26 22.64
CA ASP A 219 -14.74 3.48 23.88
C ASP A 219 -14.83 1.95 23.64
N ALA A 220 -14.74 1.50 22.38
CA ALA A 220 -14.87 0.09 22.06
C ALA A 220 -13.73 -0.74 22.65
N THR A 221 -14.09 -1.88 23.21
CA THR A 221 -13.16 -2.86 23.76
C THR A 221 -12.34 -3.53 22.68
N ASP A 222 -11.17 -4.07 23.05
CA ASP A 222 -10.31 -4.86 22.13
C ASP A 222 -11.08 -6.01 21.44
N ASP A 223 -12.07 -6.60 22.12
CA ASP A 223 -12.91 -7.67 21.57
C ASP A 223 -13.87 -7.16 20.49
N GLU A 224 -14.46 -5.99 20.69
CA GLU A 224 -15.32 -5.33 19.70
C GLU A 224 -14.51 -4.90 18.48
N TRP A 225 -13.29 -4.38 18.69
CA TRP A 225 -12.32 -4.10 17.62
C TRP A 225 -12.00 -5.34 16.80
N ARG A 226 -11.71 -6.47 17.46
CA ARG A 226 -11.43 -7.74 16.76
C ARG A 226 -12.62 -8.24 15.96
N GLN A 227 -13.83 -8.18 16.51
CA GLN A 227 -15.05 -8.63 15.84
C GLN A 227 -15.39 -7.75 14.63
N TRP A 228 -15.25 -6.44 14.77
CA TRP A 228 -15.51 -5.52 13.66
C TRP A 228 -14.45 -5.62 12.55
N LEU A 229 -13.17 -5.74 12.89
CA LEU A 229 -12.11 -6.05 11.91
C LEU A 229 -12.36 -7.38 11.20
N GLN A 230 -12.84 -8.39 11.95
CA GLN A 230 -13.19 -9.69 11.38
C GLN A 230 -14.39 -9.58 10.43
N GLN A 231 -15.43 -8.85 10.78
CA GLN A 231 -16.59 -8.60 9.91
C GLN A 231 -16.20 -7.82 8.66
N ARG A 232 -15.35 -6.79 8.78
CA ARG A 232 -14.79 -6.04 7.65
C ARG A 232 -13.98 -6.95 6.71
N ARG A 233 -13.13 -7.82 7.27
CA ARG A 233 -12.40 -8.83 6.49
C ARG A 233 -13.35 -9.80 5.80
N GLU A 234 -14.40 -10.26 6.46
CA GLU A 234 -15.40 -11.16 5.86
C GLU A 234 -16.18 -10.47 4.72
N GLN A 235 -16.59 -9.21 4.92
CA GLN A 235 -17.29 -8.41 3.90
C GLN A 235 -16.45 -8.14 2.65
N THR A 236 -15.14 -7.98 2.83
CA THR A 236 -14.17 -7.77 1.74
C THR A 236 -13.56 -9.08 1.24
N LEU A 237 -13.98 -10.22 1.77
CA LEU A 237 -13.35 -11.53 1.56
C LEU A 237 -11.83 -11.53 1.88
N GLY A 238 -11.34 -10.56 2.65
CA GLY A 238 -9.92 -10.37 2.96
C GLY A 238 -9.14 -9.55 1.93
N ILE A 239 -9.82 -8.94 0.95
CA ILE A 239 -9.19 -8.01 0.00
C ILE A 239 -9.08 -6.64 0.68
N GLU A 240 -7.89 -6.35 1.19
CA GLU A 240 -7.56 -5.06 1.82
C GLU A 240 -6.83 -4.10 0.85
N SER A 241 -6.31 -4.64 -0.26
CA SER A 241 -5.50 -3.97 -1.28
C SER A 241 -5.77 -4.64 -2.63
N TYR A 242 -5.81 -3.90 -3.74
CA TYR A 242 -5.88 -4.53 -5.07
C TYR A 242 -4.51 -4.61 -5.76
N GLY A 243 -3.44 -4.23 -5.07
CA GLY A 243 -2.04 -4.41 -5.49
C GLY A 243 -1.45 -5.78 -5.11
N SER A 244 -2.20 -6.62 -4.40
CA SER A 244 -1.75 -7.93 -3.92
C SER A 244 -2.33 -9.09 -4.73
N VAL A 245 -1.65 -10.24 -4.71
CA VAL A 245 -2.15 -11.49 -5.30
C VAL A 245 -3.05 -12.20 -4.28
N TYR A 246 -4.30 -12.46 -4.67
CA TYR A 246 -5.26 -13.19 -3.85
C TYR A 246 -5.63 -14.54 -4.45
N SER A 247 -5.96 -15.47 -3.56
CA SER A 247 -6.38 -16.83 -3.89
C SER A 247 -7.60 -17.18 -3.05
N PHE A 248 -8.75 -17.32 -3.70
CA PHE A 248 -10.02 -17.68 -3.06
C PHE A 248 -10.38 -19.12 -3.38
N ILE A 249 -10.71 -19.91 -2.35
CA ILE A 249 -11.23 -21.26 -2.53
C ILE A 249 -12.68 -21.27 -2.05
N TYR A 250 -13.60 -21.39 -3.00
CA TYR A 250 -15.03 -21.54 -2.76
C TYR A 250 -15.37 -23.02 -2.70
N VAL A 251 -15.84 -23.48 -1.56
CA VAL A 251 -16.31 -24.85 -1.36
C VAL A 251 -17.82 -24.83 -1.24
N GLU A 252 -18.50 -25.20 -2.31
CA GLU A 252 -19.95 -25.38 -2.36
C GLU A 252 -20.29 -26.88 -2.43
N PRO A 253 -21.54 -27.29 -2.09
CA PRO A 253 -21.92 -28.69 -2.11
C PRO A 253 -21.72 -29.41 -3.45
N ALA A 254 -21.74 -28.68 -4.57
CA ALA A 254 -21.61 -29.21 -5.93
C ALA A 254 -20.48 -28.58 -6.74
N GLU A 255 -19.80 -27.55 -6.22
CA GLU A 255 -18.77 -26.79 -6.93
C GLU A 255 -17.59 -26.54 -6.01
N LEU A 256 -16.38 -26.83 -6.49
CA LEU A 256 -15.15 -26.33 -5.89
C LEU A 256 -14.55 -25.36 -6.89
N ARG A 257 -14.48 -24.08 -6.53
CA ARG A 257 -13.91 -23.04 -7.38
C ARG A 257 -12.69 -22.42 -6.72
N HIS A 258 -11.59 -22.36 -7.46
CA HIS A 258 -10.39 -21.64 -7.05
C HIS A 258 -10.24 -20.41 -7.95
N GLU A 259 -10.39 -19.23 -7.38
CA GLU A 259 -10.19 -17.97 -8.09
C GLU A 259 -8.85 -17.34 -7.68
N LEU A 260 -8.09 -16.89 -8.67
CA LEU A 260 -6.86 -16.12 -8.48
C LEU A 260 -7.10 -14.70 -8.98
N LEU A 261 -6.85 -13.72 -8.12
CA LEU A 261 -6.88 -12.31 -8.47
C LEU A 261 -5.43 -11.81 -8.47
N ILE A 262 -4.91 -11.47 -9.64
CA ILE A 262 -3.51 -11.08 -9.82
C ILE A 262 -3.48 -9.67 -10.45
N PRO A 263 -2.81 -8.69 -9.83
CA PRO A 263 -2.65 -7.38 -10.43
C PRO A 263 -1.92 -7.46 -11.77
N LEU A 264 -2.36 -6.69 -12.76
CA LEU A 264 -1.72 -6.66 -14.09
C LEU A 264 -0.25 -6.25 -13.99
N ALA A 265 0.10 -5.29 -13.13
CA ALA A 265 1.48 -4.89 -12.87
C ALA A 265 2.36 -6.08 -12.44
N THR A 266 1.84 -6.94 -11.56
CA THR A 266 2.53 -8.18 -11.17
C THR A 266 2.67 -9.14 -12.36
N LEU A 267 1.63 -9.30 -13.18
CA LEU A 267 1.69 -10.15 -14.37
C LEU A 267 2.72 -9.67 -15.40
N LYS A 268 2.93 -8.36 -15.58
CA LYS A 268 3.96 -7.79 -16.48
C LYS A 268 5.37 -8.29 -16.15
N THR A 269 5.64 -8.65 -14.89
CA THR A 269 6.96 -9.17 -14.49
C THR A 269 7.24 -10.57 -15.03
N PHE A 270 6.19 -11.32 -15.39
CA PHE A 270 6.27 -12.69 -15.89
C PHE A 270 5.87 -12.82 -17.37
N LEU A 271 5.10 -11.86 -17.88
CA LEU A 271 4.54 -11.85 -19.22
C LEU A 271 4.97 -10.61 -20.01
N PRO A 272 5.30 -10.76 -21.29
CA PRO A 272 5.62 -9.63 -22.16
C PRO A 272 4.33 -8.89 -22.57
N LEU A 273 3.61 -8.33 -21.60
CA LEU A 273 2.44 -7.51 -21.84
C LEU A 273 2.88 -6.22 -22.55
N GLN A 274 2.40 -6.00 -23.77
CA GLN A 274 2.61 -4.76 -24.52
C GLN A 274 1.32 -3.94 -24.52
N HIS A 275 1.47 -2.64 -24.28
CA HIS A 275 0.42 -1.66 -24.07
C HIS A 275 1.01 -0.29 -24.35
N ALA A 276 0.19 0.60 -24.89
CA ALA A 276 0.60 1.94 -25.26
C ALA A 276 1.02 2.78 -24.03
N ALA A 277 0.38 2.54 -22.89
CA ALA A 277 0.73 3.17 -21.61
C ALA A 277 1.62 2.22 -20.77
N PRO A 278 2.72 2.71 -20.16
CA PRO A 278 3.60 1.88 -19.32
C PRO A 278 2.89 1.22 -18.14
N ASP A 279 1.86 1.87 -17.59
CA ASP A 279 1.26 1.51 -16.30
C ASP A 279 -0.20 1.04 -16.42
N PHE A 280 -0.80 1.08 -17.61
CA PHE A 280 -2.23 0.85 -17.81
C PHE A 280 -2.50 0.00 -19.06
N VAL A 281 -3.56 -0.81 -19.03
CA VAL A 281 -4.07 -1.53 -20.21
C VAL A 281 -5.36 -0.83 -20.63
N GLU A 282 -5.33 -0.18 -21.79
CA GLU A 282 -6.54 0.45 -22.34
C GLU A 282 -7.62 -0.59 -22.65
N VAL A 283 -8.90 -0.19 -22.63
CA VAL A 283 -10.02 -1.11 -22.91
C VAL A 283 -9.86 -1.84 -24.25
N ALA A 284 -9.32 -1.14 -25.26
CA ALA A 284 -9.04 -1.71 -26.58
C ALA A 284 -7.93 -2.79 -26.57
N GLU A 285 -7.07 -2.79 -25.55
CA GLU A 285 -5.93 -3.70 -25.41
C GLU A 285 -6.29 -4.93 -24.54
N GLN A 286 -7.38 -4.88 -23.76
CA GLN A 286 -7.75 -5.92 -22.81
C GLN A 286 -8.00 -7.29 -23.44
N GLU A 287 -8.55 -7.36 -24.66
CA GLU A 287 -8.83 -8.63 -25.33
C GLU A 287 -7.54 -9.36 -25.72
N ALA A 288 -6.54 -8.64 -26.25
CA ALA A 288 -5.24 -9.22 -26.59
C ALA A 288 -4.48 -9.67 -25.32
N VAL A 289 -4.54 -8.87 -24.25
CA VAL A 289 -3.95 -9.24 -22.95
C VAL A 289 -4.62 -10.49 -22.37
N ARG A 290 -5.95 -10.62 -22.51
CA ARG A 290 -6.71 -11.80 -22.08
C ARG A 290 -6.24 -13.08 -22.75
N ASP A 291 -6.01 -13.06 -24.06
CA ASP A 291 -5.57 -14.24 -24.79
C ASP A 291 -4.15 -14.67 -24.37
N LEU A 292 -3.24 -13.70 -24.19
CA LEU A 292 -1.88 -13.95 -23.72
C LEU A 292 -1.87 -14.55 -22.30
N ILE A 293 -2.65 -13.99 -21.37
CA ILE A 293 -2.77 -14.52 -20.01
C ILE A 293 -3.38 -15.93 -20.03
N ARG A 294 -4.39 -16.17 -20.88
CA ARG A 294 -5.03 -17.49 -21.01
C ARG A 294 -4.04 -18.56 -21.47
N GLU A 295 -3.26 -18.26 -22.52
CA GLU A 295 -2.26 -19.20 -23.05
C GLU A 295 -1.18 -19.52 -22.00
N TRP A 296 -0.71 -18.51 -21.28
CA TRP A 296 0.25 -18.72 -20.22
C TRP A 296 -0.32 -19.58 -19.08
N LEU A 297 -1.52 -19.24 -18.57
CA LEU A 297 -2.14 -19.94 -17.45
C LEU A 297 -2.40 -21.42 -17.73
N GLN A 298 -2.68 -21.82 -18.98
CA GLN A 298 -2.90 -23.25 -19.33
C GLN A 298 -1.74 -24.15 -18.88
N ASN A 299 -0.53 -23.61 -18.78
CA ASN A 299 0.67 -24.35 -18.40
C ASN A 299 1.10 -24.10 -16.94
N GLN A 300 0.32 -23.32 -16.17
CA GLN A 300 0.65 -22.94 -14.79
C GLN A 300 -0.38 -23.50 -13.80
N ASN A 301 0.07 -23.77 -12.58
CA ASN A 301 -0.76 -24.16 -11.43
C ASN A 301 -1.81 -25.25 -11.74
N PRO A 302 -1.41 -26.45 -12.19
CA PRO A 302 -2.35 -27.53 -12.49
C PRO A 302 -3.11 -27.94 -11.22
N VAL A 303 -4.43 -27.77 -11.24
CA VAL A 303 -5.32 -28.21 -10.16
C VAL A 303 -5.88 -29.58 -10.51
N THR A 304 -5.85 -30.50 -9.54
CA THR A 304 -6.46 -31.82 -9.69
C THR A 304 -7.71 -31.93 -8.82
N LEU A 305 -8.85 -32.19 -9.45
CA LEU A 305 -10.12 -32.44 -8.78
C LEU A 305 -10.48 -33.92 -8.97
N ASN A 306 -10.55 -34.68 -7.87
CA ASN A 306 -10.82 -36.12 -7.90
C ASN A 306 -9.91 -36.91 -8.88
N GLY A 307 -8.64 -36.53 -8.95
CA GLY A 307 -7.65 -37.15 -9.86
C GLY A 307 -7.74 -36.71 -11.33
N THR A 308 -8.68 -35.83 -11.69
CA THR A 308 -8.77 -35.22 -13.02
C THR A 308 -8.11 -33.86 -13.00
N THR A 309 -7.22 -33.58 -13.95
CA THR A 309 -6.62 -32.24 -14.09
C THR A 309 -7.65 -31.29 -14.69
N VAL A 310 -7.85 -30.15 -14.04
CA VAL A 310 -8.75 -29.08 -14.50
C VAL A 310 -7.90 -27.93 -15.00
N ALA A 311 -8.18 -27.48 -16.24
CA ALA A 311 -7.49 -26.35 -16.82
C ALA A 311 -8.01 -25.03 -16.22
N PRO A 312 -7.13 -24.07 -15.88
CA PRO A 312 -7.56 -22.76 -15.44
C PRO A 312 -8.24 -21.99 -16.58
N VAL A 313 -9.18 -21.12 -16.22
CA VAL A 313 -9.93 -20.29 -17.17
C VAL A 313 -9.82 -18.83 -16.75
N VAL A 314 -9.50 -17.94 -17.70
CA VAL A 314 -9.53 -16.50 -17.46
C VAL A 314 -10.96 -16.01 -17.49
N SER A 315 -11.47 -15.63 -16.32
CA SER A 315 -12.84 -15.12 -16.17
C SER A 315 -12.95 -13.66 -16.61
N ARG A 316 -12.19 -12.75 -15.99
CA ARG A 316 -12.24 -11.31 -16.27
C ARG A 316 -10.88 -10.63 -16.16
N ILE A 317 -10.76 -9.49 -16.82
CA ILE A 317 -9.69 -8.49 -16.63
C ILE A 317 -10.46 -7.23 -16.27
N ASP A 318 -10.14 -6.65 -15.12
CA ASP A 318 -10.76 -5.44 -14.59
C ASP A 318 -9.77 -4.28 -14.74
#